data_AF-A0A531LI99-F1
#
_entry.id   AF-A0A531LI99-F1
#
_cell.length_a   1.000
_cell.length_b   1.000
_cell.length_c   1.000
_cell.angle_alpha   90.00
_cell.angle_beta   90.00
_cell.angle_gamma   90.00
#
_symmetry.space_group_name_H-M   'P 1'
#
loop_
_entity.id
_entity.type
_entity.pdbx_description
1 polymer ?
#
loop_
_entity_poly.entity_id
_entity_poly.type
_entity_poly.pdbx_seq_one_letter_code
_entity_poly.pdbx_strand_id
1 'polypeptide(L)'
;DKGNLNRSFPGKPDGTVTEKIADYFQRELLPRTDIALDFHSGGKTLDFVPFCAAHIRPDKELEAKGFAAVEAFSAPWSMKMLEIDAVGMFDTAAEEMGKLFITTELGGGGTARAETVRIARRGVLNVLRHAGIVAGAVEMQPTRWLDMPSGDCFSFAEDDGMIETMIDLGEPVEEGQVLARIHSIGRTGAAPQEIRARMGGMLAARHFPGLVKAGDCTAVVAVLVD
;
A
#
# COMPACT_ATOMS: atom_id res chain seq x y z
N ASP A 1 -7.43 19.90 11.08
CA ASP A 1 -8.60 19.23 11.72
C ASP A 1 -8.31 17.78 12.15
N LYS A 2 -7.08 17.26 12.00
CA LYS A 2 -6.71 15.84 12.27
C LYS A 2 -7.42 14.81 11.38
N GLY A 3 -8.04 15.26 10.28
CA GLY A 3 -8.69 14.37 9.33
C GLY A 3 -7.68 13.55 8.53
N ASN A 4 -7.98 12.27 8.32
CA ASN A 4 -7.33 11.47 7.29
C ASN A 4 -8.14 11.64 6.01
N LEU A 5 -7.56 12.32 5.01
CA LEU A 5 -8.26 12.62 3.75
C LEU A 5 -8.72 11.34 3.04
N ASN A 6 -7.90 10.29 3.03
CA ASN A 6 -8.23 8.99 2.44
C ASN A 6 -9.21 8.17 3.30
N ARG A 7 -9.86 8.79 4.29
CA ARG A 7 -10.97 8.22 5.08
C ARG A 7 -12.13 9.22 5.22
N SER A 8 -12.14 10.25 4.38
CA SER A 8 -13.09 11.37 4.47
C SER A 8 -13.99 11.49 3.25
N PHE A 9 -13.92 10.59 2.26
CA PHE A 9 -14.82 10.59 1.10
C PHE A 9 -16.22 10.07 1.49
N PRO A 10 -17.31 10.58 0.92
CA PRO A 10 -17.40 11.58 -0.15
C PRO A 10 -17.20 13.04 0.31
N GLY A 11 -16.95 13.28 1.60
CA GLY A 11 -16.76 14.62 2.15
C GLY A 11 -18.05 15.41 2.37
N LYS A 12 -17.90 16.68 2.77
CA LYS A 12 -18.99 17.65 2.96
C LYS A 12 -18.55 19.08 2.62
N PRO A 13 -19.31 19.83 1.79
CA PRO A 13 -18.94 21.19 1.37
C PRO A 13 -18.98 22.22 2.51
N ASP A 14 -19.74 21.95 3.57
CA ASP A 14 -19.88 22.79 4.77
C ASP A 14 -19.13 22.21 5.98
N GLY A 15 -18.37 21.13 5.79
CA GLY A 15 -17.63 20.45 6.85
C GLY A 15 -16.29 21.10 7.23
N THR A 16 -15.43 20.26 7.83
CA THR A 16 -14.03 20.56 8.10
C THR A 16 -13.23 20.81 6.82
N VAL A 17 -11.97 21.24 6.94
CA VAL A 17 -11.13 21.50 5.77
C VAL A 17 -10.91 20.23 4.97
N THR A 18 -10.64 19.11 5.63
CA THR A 18 -10.46 17.80 5.01
C THR A 18 -11.74 17.34 4.30
N GLU A 19 -12.90 17.47 4.93
CA GLU A 19 -14.19 17.11 4.33
C GLU A 19 -14.52 17.96 3.09
N LYS A 20 -14.16 19.25 3.10
CA LYS A 20 -14.34 20.15 1.95
C LYS A 20 -13.46 19.78 0.76
N ILE A 21 -12.23 19.34 1.02
CA ILE A 21 -11.32 18.86 -0.03
C ILE A 21 -11.87 17.56 -0.63
N ALA A 22 -12.26 16.60 0.21
CA ALA A 22 -12.86 15.35 -0.25
C ALA A 22 -14.12 15.60 -1.09
N ASP A 23 -15.00 16.49 -0.64
CA ASP A 23 -16.23 16.87 -1.37
C ASP A 23 -15.94 17.50 -2.74
N TYR A 24 -14.93 18.36 -2.82
CA TYR A 24 -14.55 18.96 -4.09
C TYR A 24 -14.00 17.92 -5.08
N PHE A 25 -13.15 16.99 -4.61
CA PHE A 25 -12.69 15.88 -5.43
C PHE A 25 -13.87 15.01 -5.88
N GLN A 26 -14.78 14.66 -4.96
CA GLN A 26 -15.94 13.83 -5.21
C GLN A 26 -16.88 14.43 -6.26
N ARG A 27 -17.29 15.68 -6.09
CA ARG A 27 -18.36 16.28 -6.91
C ARG A 27 -17.84 16.97 -8.17
N GLU A 28 -16.62 17.48 -8.15
CA GLU A 28 -16.10 18.30 -9.26
C GLU A 28 -15.02 17.62 -10.08
N LEU A 29 -14.07 16.91 -9.47
CA LEU A 29 -12.91 16.36 -10.18
C LEU A 29 -13.12 14.92 -10.67
N LEU A 30 -13.59 14.02 -9.80
CA LEU A 30 -13.80 12.61 -10.12
C LEU A 30 -14.77 12.40 -11.30
N PRO A 31 -15.91 13.11 -11.41
CA PRO A 31 -16.82 12.91 -12.55
C PRO A 31 -16.17 13.20 -13.90
N ARG A 32 -15.16 14.06 -13.93
CA ARG A 32 -14.40 14.50 -15.13
C ARG A 32 -13.15 13.67 -15.39
N THR A 33 -12.89 12.66 -14.57
CA THR A 33 -11.71 11.81 -14.64
C THR A 33 -12.07 10.47 -15.29
N ASP A 34 -11.17 9.92 -16.10
CA ASP A 34 -11.27 8.55 -16.63
C ASP A 34 -10.40 7.57 -15.83
N ILE A 35 -9.19 8.01 -15.45
CA ILE A 35 -8.20 7.25 -14.69
C ILE A 35 -7.70 8.09 -13.50
N ALA A 36 -7.75 7.51 -12.30
CA ALA A 36 -7.13 8.04 -11.09
C ALA A 36 -5.92 7.18 -10.70
N LEU A 37 -4.74 7.79 -10.71
CA LEU A 37 -3.52 7.22 -10.13
C LEU A 37 -3.22 7.97 -8.83
N ASP A 38 -3.36 7.29 -7.70
CA ASP A 38 -3.12 7.86 -6.38
C ASP A 38 -1.80 7.34 -5.80
N PHE A 39 -0.93 8.24 -5.36
CA PHE A 39 0.40 7.87 -4.87
C PHE A 39 0.37 7.71 -3.35
N HIS A 40 0.66 6.50 -2.86
CA HIS A 40 0.88 6.23 -1.44
C HIS A 40 2.28 5.68 -1.19
N SER A 41 2.63 5.69 0.08
CA SER A 41 3.83 5.14 0.69
C SER A 41 3.50 4.94 2.17
N GLY A 42 4.28 4.13 2.90
CA GLY A 42 4.00 3.78 4.30
C GLY A 42 4.06 4.93 5.32
N GLY A 43 4.20 6.16 4.86
CA GLY A 43 4.25 7.34 5.73
C GLY A 43 5.42 7.24 6.70
N LYS A 44 5.24 7.73 7.93
CA LYS A 44 6.30 7.69 8.96
C LYS A 44 6.37 6.37 9.73
N THR A 45 5.33 5.54 9.62
CA THR A 45 5.11 4.39 10.51
C THR A 45 5.43 3.06 9.84
N LEU A 46 5.32 2.98 8.51
CA LEU A 46 5.54 1.75 7.75
C LEU A 46 6.58 1.97 6.64
N ASP A 47 7.13 0.86 6.15
CA ASP A 47 7.94 0.78 4.93
C ASP A 47 7.50 -0.46 4.14
N PHE A 48 7.46 -0.32 2.81
CA PHE A 48 6.92 -1.33 1.88
C PHE A 48 7.93 -1.64 0.78
N VAL A 49 7.92 -2.87 0.27
CA VAL A 49 8.48 -3.11 -1.06
C VAL A 49 7.76 -2.22 -2.08
N PRO A 50 8.46 -1.60 -3.05
CA PRO A 50 7.80 -0.66 -3.96
C PRO A 50 6.86 -1.40 -4.92
N PHE A 51 5.55 -1.17 -4.78
CA PHE A 51 4.53 -1.80 -5.63
C PHE A 51 3.51 -0.84 -6.21
N CYS A 52 2.86 -1.28 -7.29
CA CYS A 52 1.62 -0.71 -7.81
C CYS A 52 0.49 -1.74 -7.70
N ALA A 53 -0.72 -1.27 -7.46
CA ALA A 53 -1.83 -2.13 -7.13
C ALA A 53 -3.15 -1.66 -7.76
N ALA A 54 -4.04 -2.63 -7.96
CA ALA A 54 -5.45 -2.40 -8.31
C ALA A 54 -6.31 -3.41 -7.56
N HIS A 55 -7.58 -3.06 -7.34
CA HIS A 55 -8.52 -3.92 -6.66
C HIS A 55 -9.01 -5.08 -7.53
N ILE A 56 -9.25 -6.22 -6.89
CA ILE A 56 -10.12 -7.26 -7.42
C ILE A 56 -11.55 -6.70 -7.40
N ARG A 57 -12.24 -6.76 -8.54
CA ARG A 57 -13.56 -6.15 -8.74
C ARG A 57 -14.60 -7.16 -9.23
N PRO A 58 -15.89 -6.94 -8.92
CA PRO A 58 -16.98 -7.67 -9.56
C PRO A 58 -17.06 -7.42 -11.06
N ASP A 59 -16.78 -6.19 -11.50
CA ASP A 59 -16.65 -5.84 -12.92
C ASP A 59 -15.29 -6.32 -13.45
N LYS A 60 -15.31 -7.44 -14.18
CA LYS A 60 -14.11 -8.10 -14.70
C LYS A 60 -13.48 -7.39 -15.88
N GLU A 61 -14.21 -6.54 -16.60
CA GLU A 61 -13.62 -5.71 -17.64
C GLU A 61 -12.81 -4.57 -17.02
N LEU A 62 -13.37 -3.90 -16.00
CA LEU A 62 -12.68 -2.84 -15.30
C LEU A 62 -11.50 -3.36 -14.47
N GLU A 63 -11.63 -4.54 -13.85
CA GLU A 63 -10.53 -5.26 -13.21
C GLU A 63 -9.37 -5.51 -14.17
N ALA A 64 -9.66 -6.05 -15.37
CA ALA A 64 -8.63 -6.32 -16.36
C ALA A 64 -7.92 -5.04 -16.83
N LYS A 65 -8.66 -3.93 -16.99
CA LYS A 65 -8.06 -2.61 -17.28
C LYS A 65 -7.18 -2.12 -16.13
N GLY A 66 -7.59 -2.36 -14.88
CA GLY A 66 -6.81 -2.05 -13.67
C GLY A 66 -5.47 -2.78 -13.67
N PHE A 67 -5.50 -4.09 -13.85
CA PHE A 67 -4.29 -4.91 -13.89
C PHE A 67 -3.38 -4.55 -15.07
N ALA A 68 -3.93 -4.26 -16.25
CA ALA A 68 -3.14 -3.78 -17.39
C ALA A 68 -2.45 -2.42 -17.10
N ALA A 69 -3.12 -1.52 -16.38
CA ALA A 69 -2.54 -0.24 -15.98
C ALA A 69 -1.46 -0.41 -14.89
N VAL A 70 -1.63 -1.36 -13.96
CA VAL A 70 -0.61 -1.75 -12.97
C VAL A 70 0.63 -2.33 -13.66
N GLU A 71 0.45 -3.23 -14.63
CA GLU A 71 1.54 -3.77 -15.43
C GLU A 71 2.27 -2.67 -16.20
N ALA A 72 1.52 -1.73 -16.80
CA ALA A 72 2.11 -0.58 -17.47
C ALA A 72 2.92 0.30 -16.51
N PHE A 73 2.43 0.55 -15.29
CA PHE A 73 3.19 1.29 -14.28
C PHE A 73 4.56 0.63 -14.01
N SER A 74 4.63 -0.70 -14.08
CA SER A 74 5.87 -1.47 -14.03
C SER A 74 6.72 -1.15 -12.79
N ALA A 75 6.10 -1.18 -11.61
CA ALA A 75 6.85 -1.24 -10.34
C ALA A 75 7.56 -2.61 -10.23
N PRO A 76 8.60 -2.75 -9.39
CA PRO A 76 9.25 -4.06 -9.18
C PRO A 76 8.29 -5.14 -8.68
N TRP A 77 7.24 -4.72 -7.98
CA TRP A 77 6.19 -5.57 -7.44
C TRP A 77 4.82 -5.04 -7.89
N SER A 78 3.87 -5.95 -8.08
CA SER A 78 2.47 -5.64 -8.36
C SER A 78 1.58 -6.35 -7.35
N MET A 79 0.45 -5.75 -6.97
CA MET A 79 -0.45 -6.35 -5.99
C MET A 79 -1.88 -6.40 -6.48
N LYS A 80 -2.54 -7.54 -6.26
CA LYS A 80 -3.99 -7.67 -6.37
C LYS A 80 -4.57 -7.39 -4.98
N MET A 81 -5.31 -6.31 -4.83
CA MET A 81 -5.87 -5.94 -3.54
C MET A 81 -7.29 -6.47 -3.41
N LEU A 82 -7.57 -7.14 -2.30
CA LEU A 82 -8.94 -7.31 -1.82
C LEU A 82 -9.17 -6.23 -0.77
N GLU A 83 -10.02 -5.25 -1.04
CA GLU A 83 -10.31 -4.20 -0.06
C GLU A 83 -11.18 -4.76 1.05
N ILE A 84 -10.70 -4.68 2.30
CA ILE A 84 -11.36 -5.26 3.48
C ILE A 84 -12.06 -4.14 4.29
N ASP A 85 -11.65 -2.88 4.12
CA ASP A 85 -12.25 -1.72 4.80
C ASP A 85 -12.39 -0.52 3.85
N ALA A 86 -13.31 -0.63 2.90
CA ALA A 86 -13.58 0.35 1.84
C ALA A 86 -14.20 1.69 2.32
N VAL A 87 -14.63 1.79 3.58
CA VAL A 87 -15.48 2.92 3.99
C VAL A 87 -14.67 4.22 4.06
N GLY A 88 -15.11 5.20 3.26
CA GLY A 88 -14.61 6.58 3.28
C GLY A 88 -13.33 6.82 2.48
N MET A 89 -12.87 5.81 1.74
CA MET A 89 -11.63 5.89 0.97
C MET A 89 -11.83 6.50 -0.42
N PHE A 90 -10.77 7.10 -0.96
CA PHE A 90 -10.79 7.73 -2.28
C PHE A 90 -10.89 6.71 -3.42
N ASP A 91 -10.29 5.54 -3.23
CA ASP A 91 -10.38 4.43 -4.17
C ASP A 91 -11.83 4.02 -4.43
N THR A 92 -12.60 3.81 -3.36
CA THR A 92 -13.99 3.39 -3.37
C THR A 92 -14.84 4.46 -4.05
N ALA A 93 -14.59 5.73 -3.74
CA ALA A 93 -15.26 6.85 -4.40
C ALA A 93 -15.04 6.88 -5.92
N ALA A 94 -13.80 6.65 -6.38
CA ALA A 94 -13.49 6.58 -7.81
C ALA A 94 -14.11 5.33 -8.46
N GLU A 95 -14.00 4.19 -7.78
CA GLU A 95 -14.41 2.89 -8.26
C GLU A 95 -15.92 2.70 -8.35
N GLU A 96 -16.69 3.26 -7.42
CA GLU A 96 -18.15 3.30 -7.44
C GLU A 96 -18.68 4.18 -8.59
N MET A 97 -17.89 5.18 -9.02
CA MET A 97 -18.16 5.97 -10.22
C MET A 97 -17.74 5.28 -11.53
N GLY A 98 -17.29 4.01 -11.45
CA GLY A 98 -16.81 3.24 -12.60
C GLY A 98 -15.51 3.78 -13.19
N LYS A 99 -14.74 4.58 -12.42
CA LYS A 99 -13.45 5.10 -12.88
C LYS A 99 -12.38 4.04 -12.72
N LEU A 100 -11.38 4.09 -13.59
CA LEU A 100 -10.19 3.26 -13.43
C LEU A 100 -9.36 3.83 -12.29
N PHE A 101 -9.14 3.05 -11.23
CA PHE A 101 -8.33 3.46 -10.09
C PHE A 101 -7.12 2.52 -9.97
N ILE A 102 -5.94 3.10 -9.82
CA ILE A 102 -4.71 2.39 -9.45
C ILE A 102 -3.99 3.17 -8.36
N THR A 103 -3.29 2.47 -7.49
CA THR A 103 -2.54 3.07 -6.38
C THR A 103 -1.14 2.48 -6.29
N THR A 104 -0.32 3.03 -5.41
CA THR A 104 1.05 2.60 -5.21
C THR A 104 1.43 2.63 -3.73
N GLU A 105 2.38 1.80 -3.34
CA GLU A 105 3.14 1.95 -2.09
C GLU A 105 4.61 1.97 -2.47
N LEU A 106 5.26 3.14 -2.43
CA LEU A 106 6.63 3.34 -2.96
C LEU A 106 7.68 3.54 -1.87
N GLY A 107 7.66 2.65 -0.86
CA GLY A 107 8.53 2.69 0.30
C GLY A 107 7.83 3.30 1.52
N GLY A 108 8.58 4.01 2.37
CA GLY A 108 8.03 4.64 3.56
C GLY A 108 9.09 5.27 4.47
N GLY A 109 8.83 5.28 5.77
CA GLY A 109 9.69 5.90 6.78
C GLY A 109 9.77 7.44 6.77
N GLY A 110 8.80 8.10 6.13
CA GLY A 110 8.72 9.56 6.06
C GLY A 110 9.79 10.18 5.17
N THR A 111 10.34 9.39 4.25
CA THR A 111 11.39 9.79 3.32
C THR A 111 11.19 9.13 1.96
N ALA A 112 12.01 9.51 0.98
CA ALA A 112 12.07 8.87 -0.33
C ALA A 112 13.53 8.61 -0.72
N ARG A 113 13.77 7.55 -1.51
CA ARG A 113 15.08 7.22 -2.06
C ARG A 113 15.10 7.61 -3.55
N ALA A 114 16.28 7.87 -4.10
CA ALA A 114 16.40 8.14 -5.53
C ALA A 114 15.80 7.02 -6.40
N GLU A 115 15.86 5.78 -5.92
CA GLU A 115 15.20 4.63 -6.52
C GLU A 115 13.67 4.75 -6.58
N THR A 116 13.01 5.01 -5.45
CA THR A 116 11.55 5.09 -5.39
C THR A 116 11.01 6.27 -6.20
N VAL A 117 11.75 7.39 -6.25
CA VAL A 117 11.45 8.53 -7.13
C VAL A 117 11.56 8.15 -8.62
N ARG A 118 12.56 7.34 -9.01
CA ARG A 118 12.68 6.85 -10.40
C ARG A 118 11.52 5.94 -10.76
N ILE A 119 11.11 5.05 -9.84
CA ILE A 119 9.93 4.18 -10.02
C ILE A 119 8.68 5.04 -10.23
N ALA A 120 8.41 6.00 -9.35
CA ALA A 120 7.24 6.89 -9.45
C ALA A 120 7.21 7.65 -10.79
N ARG A 121 8.33 8.26 -11.18
CA ARG A 121 8.44 9.04 -12.43
C ARG A 121 8.24 8.19 -13.69
N ARG A 122 8.86 7.01 -13.76
CA ARG A 122 8.66 6.08 -14.88
C ARG A 122 7.20 5.59 -14.90
N GLY A 123 6.69 5.17 -13.74
CA GLY A 123 5.36 4.59 -13.62
C GLY A 123 4.24 5.54 -14.02
N VAL A 124 4.27 6.80 -13.57
CA VAL A 124 3.27 7.79 -14.02
C VAL A 124 3.34 8.03 -15.52
N LEU A 125 4.54 8.15 -16.10
CA LEU A 125 4.68 8.39 -17.52
C LEU A 125 4.21 7.18 -18.34
N ASN A 126 4.48 5.97 -17.85
CA ASN A 126 4.00 4.74 -18.46
C ASN A 126 2.48 4.62 -18.43
N VAL A 127 1.84 4.93 -17.30
CA VAL A 127 0.37 4.94 -17.19
C VAL A 127 -0.24 5.96 -18.16
N LEU A 128 0.34 7.16 -18.26
CA LEU A 128 -0.12 8.18 -19.20
C LEU A 128 0.05 7.75 -20.67
N ARG A 129 1.12 7.01 -21.01
CA ARG A 129 1.32 6.42 -22.34
C ARG A 129 0.35 5.27 -22.61
N HIS A 130 0.15 4.40 -21.64
CA HIS A 130 -0.81 3.29 -21.71
C HIS A 130 -2.24 3.81 -21.95
N ALA A 131 -2.60 4.92 -21.30
CA ALA A 131 -3.88 5.60 -21.50
C ALA A 131 -3.98 6.40 -22.81
N GLY A 132 -2.90 6.50 -23.60
CA GLY A 132 -2.86 7.30 -24.83
C GLY A 132 -2.85 8.81 -24.62
N ILE A 133 -2.65 9.28 -23.37
CA ILE A 133 -2.61 10.72 -23.03
C ILE A 133 -1.28 11.35 -23.48
N VAL A 134 -0.19 10.59 -23.38
CA VAL A 134 1.15 11.02 -23.79
C VAL A 134 1.68 10.07 -24.87
N ALA A 135 2.32 10.62 -25.90
CA ALA A 135 2.93 9.83 -26.96
C ALA A 135 4.15 9.00 -26.48
N GLY A 136 4.41 7.90 -27.19
CA GLY A 136 5.56 7.03 -26.95
C GLY A 136 5.17 5.66 -26.39
N ALA A 137 6.10 4.72 -26.44
CA ALA A 137 5.91 3.37 -25.93
C ALA A 137 6.05 3.32 -24.40
N VAL A 138 5.29 2.44 -23.77
CA VAL A 138 5.44 2.09 -22.36
C VAL A 138 6.84 1.49 -22.15
N GLU A 139 7.59 2.02 -21.20
CA GLU A 139 8.91 1.50 -20.82
C GLU A 139 8.70 0.35 -19.83
N MET A 140 8.40 -0.84 -20.35
CA MET A 140 8.12 -2.02 -19.53
C MET A 140 9.33 -2.42 -18.71
N GLN A 141 9.09 -2.74 -17.43
CA GLN A 141 10.06 -3.38 -16.53
C GLN A 141 9.44 -4.65 -15.95
N PRO A 142 10.25 -5.66 -15.59
CA PRO A 142 9.73 -6.84 -14.90
C PRO A 142 9.03 -6.44 -13.60
N THR A 143 7.83 -6.99 -13.40
CA THR A 143 7.11 -6.93 -12.13
C THR A 143 6.81 -8.36 -11.68
N ARG A 144 6.75 -8.57 -10.36
CA ARG A 144 6.32 -9.82 -9.75
C ARG A 144 5.05 -9.57 -8.98
N TRP A 145 4.04 -10.39 -9.23
CA TRP A 145 2.75 -10.25 -8.59
C TRP A 145 2.78 -10.84 -7.18
N LEU A 146 2.18 -10.10 -6.26
CA LEU A 146 1.99 -10.44 -4.86
C LEU A 146 0.49 -10.53 -4.57
N ASP A 147 0.15 -11.48 -3.71
CA ASP A 147 -1.19 -11.66 -3.17
C ASP A 147 -1.15 -11.74 -1.64
N MET A 148 -2.27 -11.37 -1.01
CA MET A 148 -2.47 -11.36 0.44
C MET A 148 -3.72 -12.19 0.78
N PRO A 149 -3.59 -13.53 0.80
CA PRO A 149 -4.74 -14.43 0.73
C PRO A 149 -5.58 -14.50 2.01
N SER A 150 -5.08 -14.03 3.15
CA SER A 150 -5.81 -14.09 4.43
C SER A 150 -5.30 -13.06 5.45
N GLY A 151 -5.98 -12.98 6.59
CA GLY A 151 -5.52 -12.19 7.74
C GLY A 151 -4.18 -12.67 8.34
N ASP A 152 -3.72 -13.88 7.98
CA ASP A 152 -2.42 -14.41 8.43
C ASP A 152 -1.23 -13.68 7.81
N CYS A 153 -1.47 -12.85 6.78
CA CYS A 153 -0.49 -11.93 6.22
C CYS A 153 -0.01 -10.91 7.26
N PHE A 154 -0.83 -10.57 8.26
CA PHE A 154 -0.54 -9.47 9.18
C PHE A 154 -0.05 -9.97 10.55
N SER A 155 1.05 -9.38 11.00
CA SER A 155 1.54 -9.53 12.36
C SER A 155 1.42 -8.22 13.12
N PHE A 156 0.97 -8.28 14.37
CA PHE A 156 0.74 -7.11 15.22
C PHE A 156 1.54 -7.21 16.52
N ALA A 157 2.01 -6.08 17.02
CA ALA A 157 2.59 -5.97 18.34
C ALA A 157 1.51 -6.16 19.42
N GLU A 158 1.74 -7.00 20.41
CA GLU A 158 0.82 -7.15 21.55
C GLU A 158 1.18 -6.20 22.69
N ASP A 159 2.45 -5.77 22.76
CA ASP A 159 3.00 -4.88 23.77
C ASP A 159 3.75 -3.69 23.15
N ASP A 160 3.87 -2.62 23.93
CA ASP A 160 4.75 -1.49 23.64
C ASP A 160 6.22 -1.90 23.83
N GLY A 161 7.11 -1.45 22.95
CA GLY A 161 8.53 -1.75 23.11
C GLY A 161 9.44 -1.27 21.99
N MET A 162 10.70 -1.66 22.08
CA MET A 162 11.70 -1.45 21.03
C MET A 162 11.67 -2.64 20.08
N ILE A 163 11.43 -2.39 18.80
CA ILE A 163 11.39 -3.45 17.78
C ILE A 163 12.78 -3.72 17.22
N GLU A 164 13.14 -5.00 17.14
CA GLU A 164 14.28 -5.54 16.43
C GLU A 164 13.76 -6.36 15.25
N THR A 165 13.99 -5.91 14.02
CA THR A 165 13.60 -6.65 12.80
C THR A 165 14.62 -7.75 12.51
N MET A 166 14.16 -8.97 12.23
CA MET A 166 15.02 -10.13 11.99
C MET A 166 15.29 -10.40 10.51
N ILE A 167 14.51 -9.77 9.63
CA ILE A 167 14.60 -9.87 8.17
C ILE A 167 14.30 -8.52 7.52
N ASP A 168 14.72 -8.35 6.27
CA ASP A 168 14.50 -7.14 5.48
C ASP A 168 13.39 -7.30 4.43
N LEU A 169 12.90 -6.16 3.92
CA LEU A 169 11.87 -6.11 2.88
C LEU A 169 12.32 -6.87 1.63
N GLY A 170 11.46 -7.74 1.13
CA GLY A 170 11.73 -8.59 -0.04
C GLY A 170 12.41 -9.93 0.29
N GLU A 171 12.77 -10.20 1.54
CA GLU A 171 13.34 -11.48 1.94
C GLU A 171 12.26 -12.58 2.07
N PRO A 172 12.60 -13.85 1.75
CA PRO A 172 11.69 -14.98 1.89
C PRO A 172 11.37 -15.27 3.36
N VAL A 173 10.16 -15.76 3.61
CA VAL A 173 9.62 -16.07 4.93
C VAL A 173 9.11 -17.49 4.96
N GLU A 174 9.49 -18.26 5.98
CA GLU A 174 8.88 -19.55 6.33
C GLU A 174 7.82 -19.39 7.42
N GLU A 175 6.79 -20.24 7.39
CA GLU A 175 5.80 -20.28 8.48
C GLU A 175 6.47 -20.57 9.82
N GLY A 176 6.11 -19.80 10.86
CA GLY A 176 6.69 -19.90 12.19
C GLY A 176 8.04 -19.18 12.36
N GLN A 177 8.64 -18.66 11.29
CA GLN A 177 9.88 -17.86 11.35
C GLN A 177 9.67 -16.60 12.21
N VAL A 178 10.67 -16.26 13.02
CA VAL A 178 10.66 -15.01 13.81
C VAL A 178 10.95 -13.84 12.87
N LEU A 179 9.97 -12.95 12.70
CA LEU A 179 10.04 -11.77 11.84
C LEU A 179 10.62 -10.55 12.58
N ALA A 180 10.25 -10.42 13.85
CA ALA A 180 10.69 -9.34 14.70
C ALA A 180 10.68 -9.76 16.18
N ARG A 181 11.40 -9.00 16.99
CA ARG A 181 11.41 -9.11 18.45
C ARG A 181 11.03 -7.78 19.06
N ILE A 182 10.19 -7.81 20.10
CA ILE A 182 9.83 -6.63 20.87
C ILE A 182 10.50 -6.71 22.23
N HIS A 183 11.41 -5.75 22.48
CA HIS A 183 12.17 -5.64 23.71
C HIS A 183 11.51 -4.64 24.66
N SER A 184 11.44 -4.99 25.94
CA SER A 184 10.96 -4.07 26.97
C SER A 184 11.87 -2.85 27.08
N ILE A 185 11.29 -1.65 26.99
CA ILE A 185 12.01 -0.39 27.21
C ILE A 185 12.08 0.02 28.68
N GLY A 186 11.32 -0.64 29.55
CA GLY A 186 11.23 -0.31 30.98
C GLY A 186 12.14 -1.13 31.89
N ARG A 187 12.63 -2.29 31.43
CA ARG A 187 13.47 -3.17 32.26
C ARG A 187 14.42 -4.04 31.42
N THR A 188 15.68 -4.10 31.81
CA THR A 188 16.68 -5.00 31.21
C THR A 188 16.53 -6.44 31.70
N GLY A 189 17.02 -7.41 30.92
CA GLY A 189 17.12 -8.82 31.32
C GLY A 189 15.84 -9.65 31.15
N ALA A 190 14.75 -9.06 30.65
CA ALA A 190 13.59 -9.80 30.19
C ALA A 190 13.86 -10.38 28.78
N ALA A 191 13.32 -11.57 28.51
CA ALA A 191 13.32 -12.11 27.15
C ALA A 191 12.37 -11.26 26.27
N PRO A 192 12.72 -10.99 25.00
CA PRO A 192 11.84 -10.27 24.10
C PRO A 192 10.64 -11.13 23.68
N GLN A 193 9.54 -10.47 23.36
CA GLN A 193 8.42 -11.11 22.67
C GLN A 193 8.82 -11.39 21.22
N GLU A 194 8.61 -12.62 20.75
CA GLU A 194 8.85 -12.97 19.35
C GLU A 194 7.56 -12.83 18.53
N ILE A 195 7.65 -12.06 17.45
CA ILE A 195 6.62 -11.97 16.43
C ILE A 195 6.93 -12.99 15.35
N ARG A 196 6.06 -14.00 15.20
CA ARG A 196 6.26 -15.12 14.27
C ARG A 196 5.32 -15.03 13.08
N ALA A 197 5.84 -15.39 11.91
CA ALA A 197 5.04 -15.49 10.70
C ALA A 197 3.98 -16.58 10.85
N ARG A 198 2.74 -16.27 10.44
CA ARG A 198 1.62 -17.22 10.42
C ARG A 198 1.48 -17.96 9.09
N MET A 199 2.29 -17.58 8.10
CA MET A 199 2.35 -18.18 6.78
C MET A 199 3.73 -17.96 6.15
N GLY A 200 4.07 -18.79 5.16
CA GLY A 200 5.25 -18.57 4.33
C GLY A 200 4.99 -17.58 3.19
N GLY A 201 6.05 -16.97 2.65
CA GLY A 201 5.97 -15.99 1.58
C GLY A 201 7.20 -15.10 1.51
N MET A 202 6.97 -13.78 1.50
CA MET A 202 8.00 -12.74 1.46
C MET A 202 7.57 -11.55 2.32
N LEU A 203 8.52 -10.89 2.99
CA LEU A 203 8.21 -9.67 3.74
C LEU A 203 7.89 -8.51 2.78
N ALA A 204 6.62 -8.11 2.73
CA ALA A 204 6.13 -7.04 1.86
C ALA A 204 6.07 -5.68 2.56
N ALA A 205 5.83 -5.66 3.87
CA ALA A 205 5.80 -4.45 4.67
C ALA A 205 6.34 -4.68 6.07
N ARG A 206 6.81 -3.62 6.72
CA ARG A 206 7.21 -3.64 8.12
C ARG A 206 6.95 -2.32 8.83
N HIS A 207 6.87 -2.38 10.15
CA HIS A 207 6.98 -1.19 10.99
C HIS A 207 8.33 -0.51 10.81
N PHE A 208 8.32 0.83 10.72
CA PHE A 208 9.52 1.61 10.44
C PHE A 208 10.17 2.22 11.70
N PRO A 209 9.44 2.89 12.62
CA PRO A 209 10.04 3.44 13.83
C PRO A 209 10.70 2.37 14.71
N GLY A 210 11.75 2.73 15.46
CA GLY A 210 12.37 1.81 16.41
C GLY A 210 11.50 1.46 17.63
N LEU A 211 10.40 2.18 17.85
CA LEU A 211 9.43 1.92 18.91
C LEU A 211 8.08 1.53 18.31
N VAL A 212 7.49 0.46 18.84
CA VAL A 212 6.14 0.00 18.53
C VAL A 212 5.21 0.25 19.71
N LYS A 213 3.92 0.37 19.41
CA LYS A 213 2.83 0.30 20.38
C LYS A 213 2.04 -0.98 20.21
N ALA A 214 1.37 -1.42 21.27
CA ALA A 214 0.37 -2.46 21.19
C ALA A 214 -0.68 -2.12 20.11
N GLY A 215 -0.90 -3.06 19.20
CA GLY A 215 -1.79 -2.91 18.04
C GLY A 215 -1.11 -2.39 16.77
N ASP A 216 0.15 -1.93 16.81
CA ASP A 216 0.87 -1.56 15.59
C ASP A 216 1.12 -2.80 14.72
N CYS A 217 0.94 -2.66 13.40
CA CYS A 217 1.30 -3.71 12.45
C CYS A 217 2.83 -3.77 12.33
N THR A 218 3.43 -4.88 12.73
CA THR A 218 4.90 -5.06 12.77
C THR A 218 5.45 -5.55 11.45
N ALA A 219 4.71 -6.43 10.76
CA ALA A 219 5.13 -7.06 9.52
C ALA A 219 3.92 -7.50 8.70
N VAL A 220 4.06 -7.43 7.38
CA VAL A 220 3.12 -8.00 6.41
C VAL A 220 3.88 -8.98 5.52
N VAL A 221 3.40 -10.22 5.46
CA VAL A 221 3.90 -11.28 4.58
C VAL A 221 2.94 -11.42 3.41
N ALA A 222 3.48 -11.44 2.18
CA ALA A 222 2.72 -11.68 0.96
C ALA A 222 3.25 -12.91 0.22
N VAL A 223 2.43 -13.52 -0.63
CA VAL A 223 2.83 -14.66 -1.47
C VAL A 223 3.05 -14.21 -2.90
N LEU A 224 4.03 -14.83 -3.55
CA LEU A 224 4.23 -14.68 -4.99
C LEU A 224 3.13 -15.42 -5.73
N VAL A 225 2.59 -14.78 -6.76
CA VAL A 225 1.65 -15.41 -7.69
C VAL A 225 2.18 -15.26 -9.12
N ASP A 226 1.94 -16.30 -9.91
CA ASP A 226 2.27 -16.32 -11.34
C ASP A 226 1.31 -15.45 -12.16
#